data_AF-A0AAJ2H5E5-F1
#
_entry.id   AF-A0AAJ2H5E5-F1
#
_cell.length_a   1.000
_cell.length_b   1.000
_cell.length_c   1.000
_cell.angle_alpha   90.00
_cell.angle_beta   90.00
_cell.angle_gamma   90.00
#
_symmetry.space_group_name_H-M   'P 1'
#
loop_
_entity.id
_entity.type
_entity.pdbx_description
1 polymer ?
#
loop_
_entity_poly.entity_id
_entity_poly.type
_entity_poly.pdbx_seq_one_letter_code
_entity_poly.pdbx_strand_id
1 'polypeptide(L)'
;VNGLPLVQIELKKRGMEIAEAFNQTQRYTREAYWAGQGVFGFIQLFIISNGANTRYYANGTKHIDFTFPWASIDNKLALRP
;
A
#
# COMPACT_ATOMS: atom_id res chain seq x y z
N VAL A 1 9.42 -12.74 -3.29
CA VAL A 1 10.84 -13.02 -3.62
C VAL A 1 11.25 -14.26 -2.84
N ASN A 2 11.80 -15.30 -3.47
CA ASN A 2 12.15 -16.58 -2.81
C ASN A 2 11.00 -17.17 -1.97
N GLY A 3 9.75 -17.05 -2.44
CA GLY A 3 8.55 -17.51 -1.72
C GLY A 3 8.06 -16.59 -0.58
N LEU A 4 8.82 -15.57 -0.18
CA LEU A 4 8.41 -14.62 0.86
C LEU A 4 7.50 -13.51 0.31
N PRO A 5 6.40 -13.19 1.01
CA PRO A 5 5.52 -12.07 0.67
C PRO A 5 6.16 -10.75 1.11
N LEU A 6 6.86 -10.07 0.20
CA LEU A 6 7.49 -8.78 0.49
C LEU A 6 6.63 -7.59 0.07
N VAL A 7 5.68 -7.80 -0.84
CA VAL A 7 4.83 -6.75 -1.40
C VAL A 7 3.37 -7.18 -1.29
N GLN A 8 2.53 -6.32 -0.71
CA GLN A 8 1.08 -6.48 -0.70
C GLN A 8 0.45 -5.39 -1.57
N ILE A 9 -0.43 -5.80 -2.49
CA ILE A 9 -1.16 -4.90 -3.38
C ILE A 9 -2.64 -4.97 -3.03
N GLU A 10 -3.23 -3.83 -2.69
CA GLU A 10 -4.64 -3.70 -2.34
C GLU A 10 -5.38 -2.88 -3.39
N LEU A 11 -6.32 -3.54 -4.08
CA LEU A 11 -7.14 -2.92 -5.12
C LEU A 11 -8.46 -2.45 -4.52
N LYS A 12 -8.85 -1.23 -4.87
CA LYS A 12 -10.06 -0.57 -4.41
C LYS A 12 -10.98 -0.24 -5.58
N LYS A 13 -12.26 -0.06 -5.25
CA LYS A 13 -13.25 0.44 -6.22
C LYS A 13 -12.84 1.83 -6.70
N ARG A 14 -13.10 2.12 -7.98
CA ARG A 14 -12.94 3.47 -8.54
C ARG A 14 -13.75 4.48 -7.71
N GLY A 15 -13.18 5.67 -7.50
CA GLY A 15 -13.81 6.73 -6.70
C GLY A 15 -13.66 6.59 -5.18
N MET A 16 -13.07 5.51 -4.67
CA MET A 16 -12.68 5.43 -3.26
C MET A 16 -11.46 6.32 -3.00
N GLU A 17 -11.50 7.11 -1.93
CA GLU A 17 -10.37 7.94 -1.52
C GLU A 17 -9.19 7.10 -1.03
N ILE A 18 -7.98 7.44 -1.49
CA ILE A 18 -6.76 6.72 -1.10
C ILE A 18 -6.53 6.79 0.42
N ALA A 19 -6.97 7.87 1.08
CA ALA A 19 -6.87 8.00 2.52
C ALA A 19 -7.74 7.00 3.28
N GLU A 20 -8.95 6.74 2.80
CA GLU A 20 -9.81 5.72 3.37
C GLU A 20 -9.18 4.32 3.19
N ALA A 21 -8.66 4.06 1.99
CA ALA A 21 -7.99 2.80 1.69
C ALA A 21 -6.73 2.57 2.54
N PHE A 22 -5.94 3.62 2.77
CA PHE A 22 -4.77 3.58 3.66
C PHE A 22 -5.17 3.19 5.09
N ASN A 23 -6.20 3.85 5.63
CA ASN A 23 -6.69 3.58 6.98
C ASN A 23 -7.24 2.14 7.13
N GLN A 24 -7.89 1.61 6.10
CA GLN A 24 -8.32 0.21 6.07
C GLN A 24 -7.11 -0.74 6.12
N THR A 25 -6.10 -0.49 5.30
CA THR A 25 -4.88 -1.32 5.26
C THR A 25 -4.15 -1.31 6.61
N GLN A 26 -4.01 -0.15 7.25
CA GLN A 26 -3.39 -0.03 8.58
C GLN A 26 -4.11 -0.87 9.65
N ARG A 27 -5.44 -0.92 9.61
CA ARG A 27 -6.24 -1.73 10.53
C ARG A 27 -5.99 -3.23 10.31
N TYR A 28 -6.04 -3.70 9.07
CA TYR A 28 -5.80 -5.11 8.74
C TYR A 28 -4.39 -5.55 9.09
N THR A 29 -3.39 -4.73 8.80
CA THR A 29 -2.00 -5.01 9.16
C THR A 29 -1.85 -5.22 10.66
N ARG A 30 -2.44 -4.35 11.49
CA ARG A 30 -2.41 -4.52 12.96
C ARG A 30 -3.12 -5.81 13.42
N GLU A 31 -4.28 -6.11 12.84
CA GLU A 31 -5.05 -7.32 13.18
C GLU A 31 -4.30 -8.60 12.76
N ALA A 32 -3.68 -8.62 11.58
CA ALA A 32 -2.89 -9.75 11.09
C ALA A 32 -1.64 -10.01 11.95
N TYR A 33 -0.98 -8.94 12.43
CA TYR A 33 0.13 -9.03 13.38
C TYR A 33 -0.31 -9.66 14.71
N TRP A 34 -1.49 -9.31 15.21
CA TRP A 34 -2.03 -9.84 16.47
C TRP A 34 -2.54 -11.28 16.33
N ALA A 35 -2.99 -11.67 15.13
CA ALA A 35 -3.48 -13.01 14.82
C ALA A 35 -2.37 -14.03 14.53
N GLY A 36 -1.09 -13.68 14.65
CA GLY A 36 0.03 -14.63 14.52
C GLY A 36 0.24 -15.16 13.10
N GLN A 37 -0.18 -14.42 12.05
CA GLN A 37 0.04 -14.85 10.67
C GLN A 37 1.49 -14.57 10.21
N GLY A 38 2.42 -15.39 10.72
CA GLY A 38 3.87 -15.15 10.67
C GLY A 38 4.47 -14.85 9.29
N VAL A 39 3.91 -15.38 8.20
CA VAL A 39 4.40 -15.09 6.84
C VAL A 39 4.11 -13.66 6.39
N PHE A 40 3.02 -13.03 6.86
CA PHE A 40 2.70 -11.64 6.51
C PHE A 40 3.60 -10.63 7.24
N GLY A 41 4.34 -11.07 8.26
CA GLY A 41 5.36 -10.26 8.91
C GLY A 41 6.52 -9.88 7.98
N PHE A 42 6.70 -10.57 6.85
CA PHE A 42 7.76 -10.28 5.89
C PHE A 42 7.43 -9.13 4.92
N ILE A 43 6.21 -8.60 4.92
CA ILE A 43 5.84 -7.49 4.02
C ILE A 43 6.68 -6.26 4.34
N GLN A 44 7.31 -5.70 3.30
CA GLN A 44 8.12 -4.48 3.36
C GLN A 44 7.44 -3.31 2.65
N LEU A 45 6.69 -3.59 1.58
CA LEU A 45 6.06 -2.59 0.72
C LEU A 45 4.56 -2.86 0.58
N PHE A 46 3.77 -1.82 0.78
CA PHE A 46 2.35 -1.82 0.47
C PHE A 46 2.09 -0.95 -0.76
N ILE A 47 1.16 -1.38 -1.60
CA ILE A 47 0.68 -0.63 -2.77
C ILE A 47 -0.85 -0.59 -2.70
N ILE A 48 -1.43 0.60 -2.83
CA ILE A 48 -2.89 0.80 -2.91
C ILE A 48 -3.21 1.41 -4.26
N SER A 49 -4.22 0.86 -4.96
CA SER A 49 -4.72 1.43 -6.21
C SER A 49 -6.24 1.45 -6.27
N ASN A 50 -6.82 2.55 -6.74
CA ASN A 50 -8.24 2.66 -7.08
C ASN A 50 -8.46 2.79 -8.61
N GLY A 51 -7.43 2.52 -9.42
CA GLY A 51 -7.45 2.64 -10.88
C GLY A 51 -7.20 4.05 -11.43
N ALA A 52 -7.39 5.11 -10.65
CA ALA A 52 -7.04 6.49 -11.02
C ALA A 52 -5.80 7.00 -10.28
N ASN A 53 -5.59 6.53 -9.06
CA ASN A 53 -4.46 6.85 -8.21
C ASN A 53 -3.85 5.56 -7.67
N THR A 54 -2.53 5.48 -7.71
CA THR A 54 -1.75 4.39 -7.13
C THR A 54 -0.63 4.96 -6.28
N ARG A 55 -0.54 4.52 -5.02
CA ARG A 55 0.51 4.91 -4.09
C ARG A 55 1.15 3.71 -3.43
N TYR A 56 2.42 3.85 -3.10
CA TYR A 56 3.18 2.87 -2.33
C TYR A 56 3.71 3.47 -1.02
N TYR A 57 3.94 2.63 -0.02
CA TYR A 57 4.54 3.01 1.26
C TYR A 57 5.19 1.81 1.97
N ALA A 58 6.12 2.11 2.87
CA ALA A 58 6.84 1.09 3.62
C ALA A 58 6.01 0.53 4.77
N ASN A 59 6.35 -0.69 5.20
CA ASN A 59 5.83 -1.24 6.45
C ASN A 59 6.23 -0.34 7.63
N GLY A 60 5.30 -0.13 8.57
CA GLY A 60 5.46 0.80 9.70
C GLY A 60 5.11 2.26 9.41
N THR A 61 4.74 2.62 8.17
CA THR A 61 4.22 3.96 7.87
C THR A 61 2.92 4.24 8.61
N LYS A 62 2.91 5.28 9.45
CA LYS A 62 1.75 5.66 10.29
C LYS A 62 0.88 6.78 9.71
N HIS A 63 1.43 7.59 8.81
CA HIS A 63 0.75 8.75 8.22
C HIS A 63 0.73 8.66 6.70
N ILE A 64 -0.40 9.04 6.10
CA ILE A 64 -0.61 8.99 4.65
C ILE A 64 0.33 9.91 3.88
N ASP A 65 0.86 10.96 4.49
CA ASP A 65 1.78 11.89 3.84
C ASP A 65 3.09 11.20 3.41
N PHE A 66 3.42 10.06 4.01
CA PHE A 66 4.54 9.20 3.63
C PHE A 66 4.11 8.09 2.65
N THR A 67 3.08 8.35 1.85
CA THR A 67 2.68 7.52 0.72
C THR A 67 3.05 8.23 -0.57
N PHE A 68 3.71 7.52 -1.47
CA PHE A 68 4.32 8.11 -2.65
C PHE A 68 3.70 7.54 -3.93
N PRO A 69 3.43 8.37 -4.95
CA PRO A 69 3.12 7.85 -6.27
C PRO A 69 4.41 7.39 -6.97
N TRP A 70 4.28 6.53 -7.98
CA TRP A 70 5.38 6.25 -8.88
C TRP A 70 5.51 7.37 -9.93
N ALA A 71 6.74 7.80 -10.17
CA ALA A 71 7.06 8.84 -11.15
C ALA A 71 8.20 8.40 -12.07
N SER A 72 8.19 8.91 -13.30
CA SER A 72 9.31 8.82 -14.23
C SER A 72 10.45 9.77 -13.82
N ILE A 73 11.60 9.66 -14.51
CA ILE A 73 12.81 10.45 -14.23
C ILE A 73 12.60 11.97 -14.37
N ASP A 74 11.58 12.39 -15.12
CA ASP A 74 11.15 13.79 -15.28
C ASP A 74 10.06 14.20 -14.28
N ASN A 75 9.87 13.43 -13.19
CA ASN A 75 8.87 13.64 -12.14
C ASN A 75 7.40 13.64 -12.63
N LYS A 76 7.13 13.05 -13.81
CA LYS A 76 5.75 12.83 -14.26
C LYS A 76 5.19 11.56 -13.64
N LEU A 77 3.95 11.65 -13.15
CA LEU A 77 3.27 10.50 -12.55
C LEU A 77 2.98 9.44 -13.62
N ALA A 78 3.20 8.17 -13.27
CA ALA A 78 3.03 7.04 -14.18
C ALA A 78 1.55 6.76 -14.52
N LEU A 79 0.63 7.15 -13.63
CA LEU A 79 -0.80 7.14 -13.89
C LEU A 79 -1.31 8.57 -13.79
N ARG A 80 -2.01 9.01 -14.84
CA ARG A 80 -2.73 10.27 -14.82
C ARG A 80 -4.19 9.98 -14.48
N PRO A 81 -4.81 10.76 -13.58
CA PRO A 81 -6.25 10.66 -13.31
C PRO A 81 -7.07 10.90 -14.58
#